data_AF-A0A2N9NHU0-F1
#
_entry.id   AF-A0A2N9NHU0-F1
#
_cell.length_a   1.000
_cell.length_b   1.000
_cell.length_c   1.000
_cell.angle_alpha   90.00
_cell.angle_beta   90.00
_cell.angle_gamma   90.00
#
_symmetry.space_group_name_H-M   'P 1'
#
loop_
_entity.id
_entity.type
_entity.pdbx_description
1 polymer ?
#
loop_
_entity_poly.entity_id
_entity_poly.type
_entity_poly.pdbx_seq_one_letter_code
_entity_poly.pdbx_strand_id
1 'polypeptide(L)'
;MFIDEHPDSIDDCILYTDAYCTNGTGEFTELPACDHNGACGISFADGHAEIHKWRNPKTAHPVTYTTVNRVAVVNSVDLAWLASRTPRHP
;
A
#
# COMPACT_ATOMS: atom_id res chain seq x y z
N MET A 1 -7.09 -10.93 7.62
CA MET A 1 -6.22 -10.05 6.82
C MET A 1 -6.68 -8.65 7.04
N PHE A 2 -5.82 -7.79 7.54
CA PHE A 2 -6.12 -6.39 7.84
C PHE A 2 -4.90 -5.53 7.53
N ILE A 3 -5.18 -4.34 7.02
CA ILE A 3 -4.26 -3.24 6.77
C ILE A 3 -5.05 -1.95 6.97
N ASP A 4 -4.38 -0.90 7.43
CA ASP A 4 -4.99 0.42 7.56
C ASP A 4 -4.94 1.14 6.21
N GLU A 5 -6.07 1.67 5.77
CA GLU A 5 -6.18 2.46 4.54
C GLU A 5 -6.02 3.95 4.84
N HIS A 6 -5.45 4.70 3.90
CA HIS A 6 -5.22 6.14 4.07
C HIS A 6 -6.57 6.90 4.09
N PRO A 7 -6.77 7.89 5.00
CA PRO A 7 -8.05 8.60 5.12
C PRO A 7 -8.56 9.24 3.82
N ASP A 8 -7.64 9.68 2.96
CA ASP A 8 -7.96 10.29 1.66
C ASP A 8 -8.27 9.27 0.56
N SER A 9 -7.97 7.98 0.74
CA SER A 9 -8.26 6.96 -0.28
C SER A 9 -9.55 6.18 -0.01
N ILE A 10 -10.05 6.20 1.24
CA ILE A 10 -11.21 5.40 1.68
C ILE A 10 -12.36 5.51 0.68
N ASP A 11 -12.61 4.42 -0.03
CA ASP A 11 -13.74 4.29 -0.94
C ASP A 11 -14.47 2.95 -0.78
N ASP A 12 -13.80 1.91 -0.27
CA ASP A 12 -14.42 0.66 0.14
C ASP A 12 -13.75 0.04 1.39
N CYS A 13 -13.81 -1.28 1.55
CA CYS A 13 -13.24 -2.00 2.69
C CYS A 13 -12.13 -2.97 2.24
N ILE A 14 -11.45 -2.65 1.13
CA ILE A 14 -10.32 -3.40 0.61
C ILE A 14 -9.15 -2.46 0.29
N LEU A 15 -7.94 -3.02 0.28
CA LEU A 15 -6.79 -2.37 -0.33
C LEU A 15 -6.29 -3.30 -1.42
N TYR A 16 -6.36 -2.83 -2.66
CA TYR A 16 -5.95 -3.58 -3.83
C TYR A 16 -4.43 -3.47 -4.03
N THR A 17 -3.80 -4.59 -4.37
CA THR A 17 -2.38 -4.65 -4.73
C THR A 17 -2.23 -5.56 -5.94
N ASP A 18 -1.56 -5.07 -6.98
CA ASP A 18 -1.15 -5.88 -8.12
C ASP A 18 0.15 -6.65 -7.81
N ALA A 19 0.05 -7.97 -7.71
CA ALA A 19 1.18 -8.86 -7.45
C ALA A 19 2.24 -8.88 -8.57
N TYR A 20 1.93 -8.37 -9.76
CA TYR A 20 2.88 -8.28 -10.88
C TYR A 20 3.73 -7.01 -10.86
N CYS A 21 3.39 -6.01 -10.02
CA CYS A 21 4.17 -4.78 -9.84
C CYS A 21 5.47 -4.97 -9.04
N THR A 22 6.15 -6.10 -9.22
CA THR A 22 7.40 -6.49 -8.53
C THR A 22 8.59 -5.55 -8.79
N ASN A 23 8.56 -4.78 -9.88
CA ASN A 23 9.54 -3.72 -10.16
C ASN A 23 9.16 -2.36 -9.53
N GLY A 24 8.04 -2.29 -8.80
CA GLY A 24 7.54 -1.08 -8.17
C GLY A 24 6.91 -0.07 -9.11
N THR A 25 6.65 -0.43 -10.36
CA THR A 25 6.00 0.44 -11.35
C THR A 25 4.56 0.01 -11.56
N GLY A 26 3.63 0.94 -11.40
CA GLY A 26 2.20 0.67 -11.41
C GLY A 26 1.42 1.78 -10.73
N GLU A 27 0.34 1.42 -10.05
CA GLU A 27 -0.46 2.34 -9.24
C GLU A 27 -0.82 1.73 -7.89
N PHE A 28 -1.00 2.60 -6.90
CA PHE A 28 -1.78 2.30 -5.71
C PHE A 28 -3.22 2.64 -6.02
N THR A 29 -4.12 1.65 -6.08
CA THR A 29 -5.55 1.90 -6.31
C THR A 29 -6.11 2.69 -5.12
N GLU A 30 -5.87 2.16 -3.92
CA GLU A 30 -6.03 2.83 -2.63
C GLU A 30 -4.65 3.00 -1.99
N LEU A 31 -4.46 4.07 -1.22
CA LEU A 31 -3.21 4.32 -0.51
C LEU A 31 -3.24 3.60 0.85
N PRO A 32 -2.15 2.93 1.27
CA PRO A 32 -2.06 2.47 2.65
C PRO A 32 -1.88 3.66 3.60
N ALA A 33 -2.38 3.55 4.83
CA ALA A 33 -2.21 4.57 5.85
C ALA A 33 -0.74 4.79 6.20
N CYS A 34 -0.40 6.00 6.63
CA CYS A 34 0.97 6.36 7.04
C CYS A 34 1.03 7.08 8.39
N ASP A 35 -0.06 7.05 9.18
CA ASP A 35 -0.20 7.79 10.44
C ASP A 35 0.77 7.31 11.53
N HIS A 36 1.27 6.07 11.44
CA HIS A 36 2.25 5.52 12.38
C HIS A 36 3.68 5.91 12.01
N ASN A 37 3.98 7.21 11.99
CA ASN A 37 5.29 7.74 11.62
C ASN A 37 5.73 7.28 10.21
N GLY A 38 4.85 7.42 9.23
CA GLY A 38 5.11 6.99 7.86
C GLY A 38 5.07 5.48 7.67
N ALA A 39 4.40 4.73 8.54
CA ALA A 39 4.32 3.27 8.49
C ALA A 39 2.88 2.76 8.63
N CYS A 40 2.69 1.49 8.31
CA CYS A 40 1.43 0.76 8.45
C CYS A 40 1.65 -0.64 9.05
N GLY A 41 0.69 -1.13 9.81
CA GLY A 41 0.64 -2.53 10.27
C GLY A 41 -0.14 -3.39 9.27
N ILE A 42 0.39 -4.56 8.96
CA ILE A 42 -0.16 -5.46 7.93
C ILE A 42 -0.21 -6.88 8.48
N SER A 43 -1.36 -7.55 8.38
CA SER A 43 -1.53 -8.95 8.79
C SER A 43 -1.82 -9.87 7.60
N PHE A 44 -1.20 -11.05 7.60
CA PHE A 44 -1.13 -11.98 6.49
C PHE A 44 -1.87 -13.31 6.76
N ALA A 45 -2.13 -14.08 5.69
CA ALA A 45 -3.17 -15.13 5.71
C ALA A 45 -2.69 -16.41 6.37
N ASP A 46 -1.37 -16.59 6.39
CA ASP A 46 -0.62 -17.57 7.15
C ASP A 46 -0.43 -17.17 8.64
N GLY A 47 -0.98 -16.03 9.06
CA GLY A 47 -1.02 -15.59 10.46
C GLY A 47 0.14 -14.71 10.91
N HIS A 48 1.08 -14.34 10.03
CA HIS A 48 2.13 -13.38 10.39
C HIS A 48 1.64 -11.92 10.29
N ALA A 49 2.40 -11.00 10.87
CA ALA A 49 2.17 -9.57 10.74
C ALA A 49 3.50 -8.82 10.63
N GLU A 50 3.52 -7.77 9.83
CA GLU A 50 4.68 -6.89 9.63
C GLU A 50 4.27 -5.43 9.85
N ILE A 51 5.18 -4.63 10.41
CA ILE A 51 5.10 -3.17 10.34
C ILE A 51 6.05 -2.74 9.24
N HIS A 52 5.53 -2.05 8.23
CA HIS A 52 6.35 -1.55 7.14
C HIS A 52 6.36 -0.03 7.12
N LYS A 53 7.56 0.55 7.14
CA LYS A 53 7.77 1.99 7.00
C LYS A 53 7.94 2.35 5.53
N TRP A 54 7.01 3.16 5.03
CA TRP A 54 6.98 3.65 3.67
C TRP A 54 8.22 4.50 3.37
N ARG A 55 8.76 4.33 2.17
CA ARG A 55 9.99 5.00 1.72
C ARG A 55 9.75 5.90 0.51
N ASN A 56 8.71 5.60 -0.27
CA ASN A 56 8.28 6.44 -1.37
C ASN A 56 7.39 7.56 -0.83
N PRO A 57 7.70 8.84 -1.11
CA PRO A 57 6.86 9.97 -0.71
C PRO A 57 5.43 9.90 -1.28
N LYS A 58 5.22 9.21 -2.40
CA LYS A 58 3.88 8.99 -2.96
C LYS A 58 3.05 7.96 -2.19
N THR A 59 3.70 7.10 -1.42
CA THR A 59 3.04 6.13 -0.53
C THR A 59 2.86 6.71 0.86
N ALA A 60 3.87 7.42 1.39
CA ALA A 60 3.76 8.23 2.60
C ALA A 60 3.06 9.58 2.32
N HIS A 61 1.89 9.52 1.68
CA HIS A 61 1.13 10.71 1.29
C HIS A 61 0.60 11.42 2.54
N PRO A 62 0.64 12.77 2.62
CA PRO A 62 0.04 13.49 3.75
C PRO A 62 -1.49 13.43 3.69
N VAL A 63 -2.15 13.42 4.84
CA VAL A 63 -3.61 13.56 4.91
C VAL A 63 -4.02 14.99 4.55
N THR A 64 -4.89 15.13 3.56
CA THR A 64 -5.38 16.40 3.01
C THR A 64 -6.90 16.54 3.08
N TYR A 65 -7.63 15.48 3.47
CA TYR A 65 -9.09 15.39 3.47
C TYR A 65 -9.71 15.68 2.10
N THR A 66 -8.98 15.35 1.05
CA THR A 66 -9.42 15.41 -0.35
C THR A 66 -9.17 14.02 -0.93
N THR A 67 -10.10 13.49 -1.72
CA THR A 67 -9.96 12.14 -2.27
C THR A 67 -8.69 11.98 -3.10
N VAL A 68 -7.89 10.96 -2.81
CA VAL A 68 -6.66 10.58 -3.50
C VAL A 68 -6.66 9.07 -3.73
N ASN A 69 -7.09 8.65 -4.92
CA ASN A 69 -7.04 7.27 -5.40
C ASN A 69 -6.24 7.17 -6.70
N ARG A 70 -5.86 5.94 -7.05
CA ARG A 70 -5.16 5.60 -8.31
C ARG A 70 -3.83 6.36 -8.46
N VAL A 71 -3.00 6.32 -7.42
CA VAL A 71 -1.72 7.03 -7.38
C VAL A 71 -0.65 6.28 -8.18
N ALA A 72 -0.33 6.80 -9.36
CA ALA A 72 0.71 6.24 -10.21
C ALA A 72 2.13 6.42 -9.63
N VAL A 73 2.90 5.34 -9.64
CA VAL A 73 4.29 5.28 -9.15
C VAL A 73 5.20 4.55 -10.14
N VAL A 74 6.47 4.92 -10.12
CA VAL A 74 7.52 4.31 -10.94
C VAL A 74 8.66 3.92 -10.01
N ASN A 75 9.14 2.67 -10.11
CA ASN A 75 10.21 2.11 -9.27
C ASN A 75 10.00 2.30 -7.75
N SER A 76 8.75 2.25 -7.30
CA SER A 76 8.39 2.35 -5.88
C SER A 76 8.81 1.09 -5.13
N VAL A 77 9.74 1.24 -4.18
CA VAL A 77 10.12 0.14 -3.28
C VAL A 77 8.95 -0.35 -2.43
N ASP A 78 7.97 0.51 -2.15
CA ASP A 78 6.80 0.15 -1.34
C ASP A 78 5.78 -0.67 -2.14
N LEU A 79 5.56 -0.33 -3.42
CA LEU A 79 4.70 -1.12 -4.30
C LEU A 79 5.33 -2.48 -4.59
N ALA A 80 6.65 -2.48 -4.86
CA ALA A 80 7.41 -3.73 -5.05
C ALA A 80 7.36 -4.61 -3.78
N TRP A 81 7.44 -4.00 -2.61
CA TRP A 81 7.33 -4.69 -1.34
C TRP A 81 5.95 -5.35 -1.20
N LEU A 82 4.85 -4.62 -1.39
CA LEU A 82 3.50 -5.17 -1.31
C LEU A 82 3.27 -6.29 -2.35
N ALA A 83 3.71 -6.09 -3.59
CA ALA A 83 3.64 -7.10 -4.64
C ALA A 83 4.38 -8.39 -4.23
N SER A 84 5.56 -8.28 -3.60
CA SER A 84 6.33 -9.44 -3.17
C SER A 84 5.73 -10.24 -2.01
N ARG A 85 4.76 -9.68 -1.27
CA ARG A 85 3.98 -10.39 -0.23
C ARG A 85 2.60 -10.84 -0.72
N THR A 86 2.29 -10.55 -1.98
CA THR A 86 1.03 -10.95 -2.60
C THR A 86 1.29 -12.15 -3.50
N PRO A 87 0.59 -13.28 -3.31
CA PRO A 87 0.74 -14.43 -4.20
C PRO A 87 0.42 -14.06 -5.66
N ARG A 88 1.25 -14.51 -6.60
CA ARG A 88 0.98 -14.43 -8.04
C ARG A 88 0.87 -15.83 -8.63
N HIS A 89 -0.05 -16.02 -9.58
CA HIS A 89 -0.07 -17.25 -10.36
C HIS A 89 1.21 -17.34 -11.21
N PRO A 90 1.81 -18.54 -11.37
CA PRO A 90 2.95 -18.74 -12.25
C PRO A 90 2.69 -18.32 -13.70
#